data_AF-A0ABD0N0X6-F1
#
_entry.id   AF-A0ABD0N0X6-F1
#
_cell.length_a   1.000
_cell.length_b   1.000
_cell.length_c   1.000
_cell.angle_alpha   90.00
_cell.angle_beta   90.00
_cell.angle_gamma   90.00
#
_symmetry.space_group_name_H-M   'P 1'
#
loop_
_entity.id
_entity.type
_entity.pdbx_description
1 polymer ?
#
loop_
_entity_poly.entity_id
_entity_poly.type
_entity_poly.pdbx_seq_one_letter_code
_entity_poly.pdbx_strand_id
1 'polypeptide(L)'
;YAYHNGTGNTMEGYINNSLSFFNISEFQPQNRPDPDENPEWFNSSIITTCRYRDYRYPPGHEKQYAHNMQFWHILAAKLAFIIIME
;
A
#
# COMPACT_ATOMS: atom_id res chain seq x y z
N TYR A 1 -5.80 12.91 9.43
CA TYR A 1 -6.54 11.89 8.67
C TYR A 1 -7.13 10.90 9.67
N ALA A 2 -8.23 10.24 9.32
CA ALA A 2 -9.05 9.46 10.27
C ALA A 2 -8.35 8.27 10.95
N TYR A 3 -7.20 7.82 10.42
CA TYR A 3 -6.42 6.68 10.95
C TYR A 3 -5.09 7.11 11.57
N HIS A 4 -4.94 8.40 11.88
CA HIS A 4 -3.78 8.90 12.59
C HIS A 4 -3.84 8.44 14.06
N ASN A 5 -2.72 7.98 14.62
CA ASN A 5 -2.66 7.43 15.98
C ASN A 5 -2.70 8.50 17.10
N GLY A 6 -2.55 9.79 16.77
CA GLY A 6 -2.60 10.89 17.73
C GLY A 6 -4.02 11.41 18.01
N THR A 7 -4.14 12.23 19.04
CA THR A 7 -5.42 12.84 19.48
C THR A 7 -5.85 14.04 18.65
N GLY A 8 -4.93 14.61 17.86
CA GLY A 8 -5.19 15.77 17.00
C GLY A 8 -5.68 15.38 15.61
N ASN A 9 -6.51 16.24 15.01
CA ASN A 9 -6.92 16.11 13.60
C ASN A 9 -5.78 16.60 12.67
N THR A 10 -4.67 15.86 12.62
CA THR A 10 -3.48 16.22 11.82
C THR A 10 -3.36 15.33 10.58
N MET A 11 -2.71 15.82 9.53
CA MET A 11 -2.36 15.02 8.34
C MET A 11 -0.96 14.39 8.42
N GLU A 12 -0.31 14.50 9.57
CA GLU A 12 1.04 14.00 9.77
C GLU A 12 1.09 12.48 9.66
N GLY A 13 2.04 11.97 8.86
CA GLY A 13 2.18 10.54 8.59
C GLY A 13 1.21 9.99 7.53
N TYR A 14 0.41 10.84 6.88
CA TYR A 14 -0.52 10.40 5.83
C TYR A 14 0.17 9.64 4.69
N ILE A 15 1.33 10.13 4.20
CA ILE A 15 2.09 9.42 3.16
C ILE A 15 2.53 8.03 3.64
N ASN A 16 3.02 7.95 4.88
CA ASN A 16 3.44 6.68 5.46
C ASN A 16 2.27 5.69 5.64
N ASN A 17 1.05 6.19 5.88
CA ASN A 17 -0.13 5.34 6.02
C ASN A 17 -0.80 4.97 4.69
N SER A 18 -0.67 5.81 3.66
CA SER A 18 -1.26 5.60 2.33
C SER A 18 -0.43 4.71 1.40
N LEU A 19 0.72 4.21 1.87
CA LEU A 19 1.59 3.31 1.13
C LEU A 19 1.61 1.93 1.78
N SER A 20 1.24 0.91 1.01
CA SER A 20 1.31 -0.51 1.38
C SER A 20 2.71 -1.07 1.15
N PHE A 21 3.10 -2.05 1.96
CA PHE A 21 4.36 -2.76 1.82
C PHE A 21 4.20 -4.01 0.94
N PHE A 22 5.17 -4.25 0.07
CA PHE A 22 5.28 -5.45 -0.74
C PHE A 22 6.66 -6.08 -0.57
N ASN A 23 6.73 -7.41 -0.52
CA ASN A 23 7.99 -8.13 -0.45
C ASN A 23 8.50 -8.40 -1.87
N ILE A 24 9.64 -7.84 -2.25
CA ILE A 24 10.09 -7.91 -3.65
C ILE A 24 10.45 -9.35 -4.08
N SER A 25 10.77 -10.23 -3.12
CA SER A 25 11.03 -11.63 -3.42
C SER A 25 9.76 -12.40 -3.85
N GLU A 26 8.57 -11.85 -3.60
CA GLU A 26 7.28 -12.47 -3.91
C GLU A 26 6.72 -12.07 -5.28
N PHE A 27 7.45 -11.26 -6.06
CA PHE A 27 7.07 -11.02 -7.45
C PHE A 27 7.05 -12.33 -8.23
N GLN A 28 5.92 -12.58 -8.92
CA GLN A 28 5.79 -13.70 -9.86
C GLN A 28 6.86 -13.58 -10.95
N PRO A 29 7.46 -14.68 -11.43
CA PRO A 29 8.57 -14.63 -12.39
C PRO A 29 8.29 -13.78 -13.63
N GLN A 30 7.07 -13.83 -14.16
CA GLN A 30 6.65 -13.06 -15.33
C GLN A 30 6.48 -11.55 -15.08
N ASN A 31 6.42 -11.12 -13.82
CA ASN A 31 6.25 -9.71 -13.42
C ASN A 31 7.54 -9.12 -12.82
N ARG A 32 8.65 -9.88 -12.85
CA ARG A 32 9.95 -9.37 -12.42
C ARG A 32 10.57 -8.53 -13.55
N PRO A 33 11.43 -7.56 -13.22
CA PRO A 33 12.25 -6.90 -14.22
C PRO A 33 13.06 -7.91 -15.02
N ASP A 34 13.29 -7.62 -16.30
CA ASP A 34 14.15 -8.45 -17.13
C ASP A 34 15.57 -8.49 -16.54
N PRO A 35 16.29 -9.63 -16.64
CA PRO A 35 17.63 -9.76 -16.05
C PRO A 35 18.61 -8.68 -16.52
N ASP A 36 18.49 -8.25 -17.77
CA ASP A 36 19.35 -7.25 -18.40
C ASP A 36 18.94 -5.80 -18.06
N GLU A 37 17.73 -5.60 -17.53
CA GLU A 37 17.17 -4.30 -17.14
C GLU A 37 16.82 -4.25 -15.64
N ASN A 38 17.49 -5.07 -14.82
CA ASN A 38 17.17 -5.14 -13.41
C ASN A 38 17.59 -3.82 -12.70
N PRO A 39 16.65 -3.08 -12.09
CA PRO A 39 16.99 -1.87 -11.38
C PRO A 39 17.90 -2.18 -10.18
N GLU A 40 18.83 -1.28 -9.86
CA GLU A 40 19.70 -1.39 -8.67
C GLU A 40 18.91 -1.58 -7.36
N TRP A 41 17.70 -1.02 -7.27
CA TRP A 41 16.84 -1.17 -6.09
C TRP A 41 16.16 -2.55 -6.01
N PHE A 42 16.09 -3.30 -7.10
CA PHE A 42 15.50 -4.64 -7.17
C PHE A 42 16.54 -5.69 -6.81
N ASN A 43 17.09 -5.56 -5.59
CA ASN A 43 18.07 -6.49 -5.05
C ASN A 43 17.56 -7.03 -3.71
N SER A 44 17.01 -8.25 -3.73
CA SER A 44 16.44 -8.93 -2.55
C SER A 44 17.43 -9.12 -1.39
N SER A 45 18.74 -9.02 -1.65
CA SER A 45 19.78 -9.14 -0.61
C SER A 45 19.99 -7.85 0.19
N ILE A 46 19.61 -6.70 -0.37
CA ILE A 46 19.81 -5.37 0.25
C ILE A 46 18.46 -4.74 0.60
N ILE A 47 17.48 -4.86 -0.29
CA ILE A 47 16.14 -4.31 -0.15
C ILE A 47 15.16 -5.48 -0.12
N THR A 48 14.48 -5.67 1.00
CA THR A 48 13.53 -6.77 1.17
C THR A 48 12.11 -6.36 0.80
N THR A 49 11.78 -5.07 0.90
CA THR A 49 10.43 -4.57 0.68
C THR A 49 10.41 -3.28 -0.14
N CYS A 50 9.37 -3.13 -0.96
CA CYS A 50 9.04 -1.88 -1.64
C CYS A 50 7.67 -1.37 -1.18
N ARG A 51 7.36 -0.12 -1.52
CA ARG A 51 6.12 0.54 -1.12
C ARG A 51 5.36 1.06 -2.33
N TYR A 52 4.05 0.84 -2.35
CA TYR A 52 3.17 1.24 -3.44
C TYR A 52 1.89 1.86 -2.90
N ARG A 53 1.25 2.69 -3.73
CA ARG A 53 0.04 3.43 -3.34
C ARG A 53 -1.17 2.51 -3.38
N ASP A 54 -1.50 1.92 -2.23
CA ASP A 54 -2.73 1.17 -2.00
C ASP A 54 -2.94 0.99 -0.48
N TYR A 55 -4.09 0.44 -0.08
CA TYR A 55 -4.45 0.11 1.30
C TYR A 55 -4.66 -1.41 1.45
N ARG A 56 -3.56 -2.13 1.66
CA ARG A 56 -3.50 -3.59 1.81
C ARG A 56 -2.76 -4.00 3.07
N TYR A 57 -2.99 -5.22 3.51
CA TYR A 57 -2.24 -5.80 4.63
C TYR A 57 -0.77 -6.06 4.25
N PRO A 58 0.17 -5.84 5.19
CA PRO A 58 1.60 -6.02 4.95
C PRO A 58 1.98 -7.51 4.76
N PRO A 59 3.21 -7.79 4.26
CA PRO A 59 3.75 -9.13 4.27
C PRO A 59 3.80 -9.71 5.70
N GLY A 60 3.49 -10.99 5.85
CA GLY A 60 3.46 -11.69 7.14
C GLY A 60 2.14 -11.58 7.91
N HIS A 61 1.15 -10.83 7.43
CA HIS A 61 -0.19 -10.81 8.02
C HIS A 61 -1.02 -12.01 7.55
N GLU A 62 -1.95 -12.52 8.36
CA GLU A 62 -2.87 -13.61 7.99
C GLU A 62 -3.69 -13.36 6.70
N LYS A 63 -3.86 -12.08 6.33
CA LYS A 63 -4.61 -11.61 5.16
C LYS A 63 -3.69 -10.83 4.21
N GLN A 64 -2.42 -11.25 4.15
CA GLN A 64 -1.36 -10.62 3.37
C GLN A 64 -1.84 -10.20 1.98
N TYR A 65 -1.56 -8.94 1.63
CA TYR A 65 -1.91 -8.31 0.35
C TYR A 65 -3.41 -8.21 0.02
N ALA A 66 -4.32 -8.64 0.91
CA ALA A 66 -5.73 -8.36 0.78
C ALA A 66 -6.03 -6.90 1.18
N HIS A 67 -7.16 -6.37 0.69
CA HIS A 67 -7.63 -5.04 1.06
C HIS A 67 -7.97 -4.97 2.55
N ASN A 68 -7.50 -3.90 3.20
CA ASN A 68 -7.79 -3.65 4.61
C ASN A 68 -9.10 -2.86 4.78
N MET A 69 -9.53 -2.64 6.02
CA MET A 69 -10.76 -1.88 6.30
C MET A 69 -10.68 -0.42 5.82
N GLN A 70 -9.48 0.17 5.80
CA GLN A 70 -9.27 1.53 5.36
C GLN A 70 -9.54 1.71 3.87
N PHE A 71 -9.20 0.72 3.04
CA PHE A 71 -9.61 0.68 1.64
C PHE A 71 -11.13 0.83 1.50
N TRP A 72 -11.89 0.02 2.25
CA TRP A 72 -13.35 -0.01 2.17
C TRP A 72 -13.99 1.29 2.65
N HIS A 73 -13.50 1.89 3.74
CA HIS A 73 -13.98 3.20 4.18
C HIS A 73 -13.71 4.31 3.14
N ILE A 74 -12.55 4.29 2.48
CA ILE A 74 -12.23 5.26 1.43
C ILE A 74 -13.11 5.04 0.20
N LEU A 75 -13.33 3.79 -0.20
CA LEU A 75 -14.22 3.45 -1.32
C LEU A 75 -15.66 3.91 -1.03
N ALA A 76 -16.19 3.60 0.14
CA ALA A 76 -17.52 4.02 0.56
C ALA A 76 -17.66 5.54 0.58
N ALA A 77 -16.68 6.27 1.12
CA ALA A 77 -16.68 7.73 1.15
C ALA A 77 -16.63 8.34 -0.28
N LYS A 78 -15.84 7.75 -1.19
CA LYS A 78 -15.80 8.17 -2.61
C LYS A 78 -17.15 7.97 -3.30
N LEU A 79 -17.78 6.81 -3.10
CA LEU A 79 -19.09 6.51 -3.68
C LEU A 79 -20.18 7.44 -3.11
N ALA A 80 -20.19 7.65 -1.79
CA ALA A 80 -21.11 8.59 -1.16
C ALA A 80 -20.91 10.03 -1.69
N PHE A 81 -19.67 10.48 -1.86
CA PHE A 81 -19.37 11.78 -2.43
C PHE A 81 -19.90 11.93 -3.86
N ILE A 82 -19.74 10.90 -4.70
CA ILE A 82 -20.30 10.90 -6.08
C ILE A 82 -21.83 11.04 -6.03
N ILE A 83 -22.51 10.24 -5.20
CA ILE A 83 -23.98 10.24 -5.10
C ILE A 83 -24.53 11.57 -4.59
N ILE A 84 -23.84 12.22 -3.64
CA ILE A 84 -24.31 13.48 -3.03
C ILE A 84 -24.06 14.68 -3.95
N MET A 85 -23.00 14.64 -4.76
CA MET A 85 -22.57 15.77 -5.61
C MET A 85 -23.20 15.75 -7.02
N GLU A 86 -23.77 14.61 -7.43
CA GLU A 86 -24.58 14.49 -8.64
C GLU A 86 -25.92 15.26 -8.50
#